data_AF-A0A961ITZ2-F1
#
_entry.id   AF-A0A961ITZ2-F1
#
_cell.length_a   1.000
_cell.length_b   1.000
_cell.length_c   1.000
_cell.angle_alpha   90.00
_cell.angle_beta   90.00
_cell.angle_gamma   90.00
#
_symmetry.space_group_name_H-M   'P 1'
#
loop_
_entity.id
_entity.type
_entity.pdbx_description
1 polymer ?
#
loop_
_entity_poly.entity_id
_entity_poly.type
_entity_poly.pdbx_seq_one_letter_code
_entity_poly.pdbx_strand_id
1 'polypeptide(L)'
;MYRSAVSLLALVAALPAFADEVTVQAPVAAVTVYPDGAELTRRASAELPAGTHTVFLPYAGLDDLSALPRIATSEGVTIGTLGFRRDMSVDREALFTEGQAAAWAEVERLEAEADAAADARAAAAARLKALDARLAFLDKVEPGEAATAESVLALAASIAEQVAEAEAAAVEARAALRPLDDRIEEAAAALKDAQAAFDRLSPPAETADMIAVEVTLAEAGPVTLELTELASYAWWEMDYDIDLDRDAGALAIDRKVIVAQNTGEVWADVALTLSTARPGEAVSPAPVFPDQARIEEPRDLARATAAPMSLDAMEGAYAAAPEPVMEAEMKTASMQLDGLALSYVYPEPVTVASNEA
;
A
#
# COMPACT_ATOMS: atom_id res chain seq x y z
N MET A 1 46.17 8.61 63.99
CA MET A 1 45.05 9.00 63.11
C MET A 1 45.25 8.36 61.74
N TYR A 2 44.78 7.13 61.54
CA TYR A 2 44.76 6.51 60.21
C TYR A 2 43.31 6.22 59.86
N ARG A 3 42.91 6.80 58.72
CA ARG A 3 41.55 6.87 58.20
C ARG A 3 41.18 5.57 57.49
N SER A 4 39.95 5.16 57.72
CA SER A 4 39.20 4.09 57.05
C SER A 4 39.09 4.30 55.55
N ALA A 5 39.39 3.26 54.77
CA ALA A 5 38.92 2.96 53.41
C ALA A 5 39.44 1.54 53.16
N VAL A 6 38.66 0.53 52.82
CA VAL A 6 37.98 0.34 51.54
C VAL A 6 37.02 -0.84 51.75
N SER A 7 35.73 -0.64 51.51
CA SER A 7 34.74 -1.69 51.22
C SER A 7 33.56 -1.01 50.55
N LEU A 8 33.70 -0.71 49.25
CA LEU A 8 32.61 -0.19 48.42
C LEU A 8 32.90 -0.54 46.94
N LEU A 9 33.02 -1.82 46.63
CA LEU A 9 33.35 -2.31 45.28
C LEU A 9 32.58 -3.60 44.96
N ALA A 10 31.28 -3.62 45.25
CA ALA A 10 30.38 -4.74 44.92
C ALA A 10 28.93 -4.29 44.67
N LEU A 11 28.71 -3.12 44.06
CA LEU A 11 27.34 -2.66 43.76
C LEU A 11 27.24 -1.83 42.46
N VAL A 12 27.82 -2.33 41.37
CA VAL A 12 27.60 -1.88 39.97
C VAL A 12 27.92 -3.12 39.10
N ALA A 13 27.06 -3.77 38.33
CA ALA A 13 25.72 -3.47 37.83
C ALA A 13 24.91 -4.78 37.83
N ALA A 14 23.80 -4.81 38.57
CA ALA A 14 22.68 -5.67 38.21
C ALA A 14 21.64 -4.69 37.66
N LEU A 15 21.78 -4.35 36.37
CA LEU A 15 20.65 -3.75 35.65
C LEU A 15 19.54 -4.80 35.70
N PRO A 16 18.31 -4.43 36.09
CA PRO A 16 17.21 -5.35 35.98
C PRO A 16 17.11 -5.76 34.52
N ALA A 17 17.31 -7.05 34.25
CA ALA A 17 16.89 -7.68 33.01
C ALA A 17 15.35 -7.65 33.01
N PHE A 18 14.78 -6.48 32.73
CA PHE A 18 13.42 -6.44 32.21
C PHE A 18 13.52 -7.14 30.86
N ALA A 19 12.72 -8.19 30.67
CA ALA A 19 12.49 -8.73 29.35
C ALA A 19 11.94 -7.57 28.52
N ASP A 20 12.73 -7.07 27.58
CA ASP A 20 12.27 -5.99 26.71
C ASP A 20 11.21 -6.59 25.79
N GLU A 21 10.04 -5.97 25.80
CA GLU A 21 8.99 -6.23 24.85
C GLU A 21 9.30 -5.40 23.60
N VAL A 22 9.49 -6.06 22.47
CA VAL A 22 9.85 -5.41 21.21
C VAL A 22 8.78 -5.70 20.19
N THR A 23 8.17 -4.66 19.63
CA THR A 23 7.19 -4.80 18.55
C THR A 23 7.88 -4.55 17.23
N VAL A 24 7.74 -5.48 16.28
CA VAL A 24 8.27 -5.33 14.91
C VAL A 24 7.25 -5.83 13.90
N GLN A 25 7.27 -5.26 12.69
CA GLN A 25 6.44 -5.74 11.61
C GLN A 25 7.02 -7.00 10.96
N ALA A 26 6.15 -7.88 10.47
CA ALA A 26 6.50 -9.06 9.69
C ALA A 26 5.86 -8.98 8.29
N PRO A 27 6.39 -8.15 7.37
CA PRO A 27 5.89 -8.10 5.99
C PRO A 27 6.11 -9.45 5.27
N VAL A 28 5.27 -9.71 4.26
CA VAL A 28 5.45 -10.86 3.37
C VAL A 28 6.73 -10.66 2.58
N ALA A 29 7.62 -11.66 2.61
CA ALA A 29 8.92 -11.62 1.93
C ALA A 29 9.00 -12.61 0.76
N ALA A 30 8.24 -13.71 0.82
CA ALA A 30 8.15 -14.67 -0.27
C ALA A 30 6.76 -15.30 -0.33
N VAL A 31 6.34 -15.64 -1.53
CA VAL A 31 5.04 -16.26 -1.80
C VAL A 31 5.23 -17.44 -2.74
N THR A 32 4.70 -18.59 -2.34
CA THR A 32 4.50 -19.73 -3.26
C THR A 32 3.02 -19.90 -3.52
N VAL A 33 2.56 -19.55 -4.72
CA VAL A 33 1.14 -19.69 -5.10
C VAL A 33 0.91 -21.10 -5.63
N TYR A 34 -0.11 -21.75 -5.09
CA TYR A 34 -0.62 -23.06 -5.48
C TYR A 34 -1.96 -22.91 -6.20
N PRO A 35 -2.52 -23.97 -6.81
CA PRO A 35 -3.84 -23.90 -7.43
C PRO A 35 -4.97 -23.53 -6.44
N ASP A 36 -4.82 -23.92 -5.16
CA ASP A 36 -5.87 -23.80 -4.14
C ASP A 36 -5.49 -22.84 -2.99
N GLY A 37 -4.53 -21.94 -3.18
CA GLY A 37 -4.08 -21.01 -2.15
C GLY A 37 -2.64 -20.56 -2.34
N ALA A 38 -2.03 -19.97 -1.32
CA ALA A 38 -0.61 -19.64 -1.31
C ALA A 38 0.02 -19.99 0.03
N GLU A 39 1.31 -20.36 0.01
CA GLU A 39 2.15 -20.30 1.20
C GLU A 39 2.79 -18.92 1.27
N LEU A 40 2.50 -18.19 2.33
CA LEU A 40 3.11 -16.90 2.63
C LEU A 40 4.27 -17.11 3.60
N THR A 41 5.42 -16.55 3.27
CA THR A 41 6.57 -16.47 4.17
C THR A 41 6.79 -15.02 4.54
N ARG A 42 6.54 -14.69 5.81
CA ARG A 42 6.80 -13.37 6.38
C ARG A 42 8.15 -13.36 7.08
N ARG A 43 8.78 -12.19 7.10
CA ARG A 43 10.07 -12.00 7.79
C ARG A 43 10.03 -10.77 8.68
N ALA A 44 10.33 -10.96 9.95
CA ALA A 44 10.58 -9.89 10.91
C ALA A 44 12.04 -9.90 11.32
N SER A 45 12.61 -8.72 11.59
CA SER A 45 13.99 -8.59 12.07
C SER A 45 14.09 -7.55 13.19
N ALA A 46 14.90 -7.84 14.20
CA ALA A 46 15.15 -6.95 15.33
C ALA A 46 16.60 -7.10 15.82
N GLU A 47 17.19 -6.02 16.32
CA GLU A 47 18.48 -6.05 17.03
C GLU A 47 18.21 -6.15 18.54
N LEU A 48 18.57 -7.27 19.17
CA LEU A 48 18.25 -7.52 20.57
C LEU A 48 19.51 -7.71 21.43
N PRO A 49 19.53 -7.20 22.67
CA PRO A 49 20.57 -7.53 23.65
C PRO A 49 20.62 -9.03 23.98
N ALA A 50 21.70 -9.49 24.61
CA ALA A 50 21.74 -10.82 25.20
C ALA A 50 20.67 -10.96 26.30
N GLY A 51 19.99 -12.10 26.34
CA GLY A 51 18.92 -12.37 27.31
C GLY A 51 17.65 -12.93 26.64
N THR A 52 16.56 -12.90 27.41
CA THR A 52 15.24 -13.34 26.97
C THR A 52 14.34 -12.12 26.75
N HIS A 53 13.68 -12.09 25.60
CA HIS A 53 12.83 -10.99 25.13
C HIS A 53 11.52 -11.54 24.59
N THR A 54 10.49 -10.69 24.56
CA THR A 54 9.23 -11.02 23.86
C THR A 54 9.11 -10.16 22.62
N VAL A 55 9.06 -10.80 21.45
CA VAL A 55 8.84 -10.11 20.17
C VAL A 55 7.36 -10.17 19.81
N PHE A 56 6.72 -9.00 19.69
CA PHE A 56 5.34 -8.87 19.24
C PHE A 56 5.29 -8.58 17.74
N LEU A 57 4.49 -9.38 17.04
CA LEU A 57 4.32 -9.31 15.58
C LEU A 57 2.84 -9.11 15.25
N PRO A 58 2.46 -8.02 14.56
CA PRO A 58 1.10 -7.84 14.06
C PRO A 58 0.67 -9.03 13.18
N TYR A 59 -0.50 -9.59 13.48
CA TYR A 59 -1.02 -10.77 12.79
C TYR A 59 -2.54 -10.81 12.81
N ALA A 60 -3.15 -10.64 11.63
CA ALA A 60 -4.61 -10.60 11.48
C ALA A 60 -5.29 -11.98 11.51
N GLY A 61 -4.54 -13.07 11.41
CA GLY A 61 -5.08 -14.44 11.29
C GLY A 61 -5.50 -15.11 12.61
N LEU A 62 -5.54 -14.39 13.74
CA LEU A 62 -5.83 -15.02 15.06
C LEU A 62 -7.27 -15.47 15.27
N ASP A 63 -8.17 -15.20 14.32
CA ASP A 63 -9.54 -15.71 14.34
C ASP A 63 -9.61 -17.20 13.99
N ASP A 64 -8.64 -17.72 13.22
CA ASP A 64 -8.52 -19.15 12.90
C ASP A 64 -7.25 -19.76 13.52
N LEU A 65 -7.39 -20.29 14.73
CA LEU A 65 -6.30 -20.95 15.44
C LEU A 65 -5.93 -22.33 14.84
N SER A 66 -6.66 -22.82 13.84
CA SER A 66 -6.34 -24.10 13.18
C SER A 66 -5.24 -23.99 12.12
N ALA A 67 -4.92 -22.76 11.68
CA ALA A 67 -3.96 -22.46 10.62
C ALA A 67 -2.86 -21.49 11.08
N LEU A 68 -2.37 -21.62 12.32
CA LEU A 68 -1.30 -20.77 12.85
C LEU A 68 0.02 -20.94 12.07
N PRO A 69 0.81 -19.86 11.93
CA PRO A 69 2.06 -19.91 11.18
C PRO A 69 3.09 -20.81 11.87
N ARG A 70 3.88 -21.53 11.07
CA ARG A 70 5.12 -22.16 11.52
C ARG A 70 6.16 -21.06 11.71
N ILE A 71 6.78 -21.01 12.89
CA ILE A 71 7.80 -20.00 13.20
C ILE A 71 9.18 -20.64 13.19
N ALA A 72 10.10 -20.05 12.44
CA ALA A 72 11.52 -20.34 12.46
C ALA A 72 12.31 -19.09 12.88
N THR A 73 13.56 -19.28 13.33
CA THR A 73 14.43 -18.18 13.73
C THR A 73 15.85 -18.36 13.21
N SER A 74 16.62 -17.27 13.21
CA SER A 74 18.04 -17.26 12.86
C SER A 74 18.89 -18.13 13.80
N GLU A 75 20.08 -18.52 13.34
CA GLU A 75 21.02 -19.30 14.14
C GLU A 75 21.39 -18.57 15.44
N GLY A 76 21.57 -19.33 16.54
CA GLY A 76 21.93 -18.78 17.85
C GLY A 76 20.76 -18.21 18.65
N VAL A 77 19.54 -18.18 18.09
CA VAL A 77 18.31 -17.78 18.78
C VAL A 77 17.50 -19.02 19.17
N THR A 78 17.02 -19.06 20.41
CA THR A 78 16.09 -20.11 20.86
C THR A 78 14.69 -19.53 21.00
N ILE A 79 13.70 -20.15 20.36
CA ILE A 79 12.28 -19.83 20.55
C ILE A 79 11.80 -20.51 21.84
N GLY A 80 11.21 -19.72 22.73
CA GLY A 80 10.58 -20.17 23.96
C GLY A 80 9.07 -20.28 23.82
N THR A 81 8.35 -19.59 24.70
CA THR A 81 6.88 -19.57 24.67
C THR A 81 6.31 -18.80 23.47
N LEU A 82 5.20 -19.31 22.93
CA LEU A 82 4.37 -18.61 21.95
C LEU A 82 3.08 -18.17 22.63
N GLY A 83 2.69 -16.92 22.39
CA GLY A 83 1.48 -16.33 22.95
C GLY A 83 0.74 -15.48 21.94
N PHE A 84 -0.45 -15.05 22.34
CA PHE A 84 -1.30 -14.18 21.53
C PHE A 84 -1.82 -13.04 22.40
N ARG A 85 -1.91 -11.85 21.80
CA ARG A 85 -2.58 -10.69 22.39
C ARG A 85 -3.52 -10.13 21.34
N ARG A 86 -4.74 -9.80 21.75
CA ARG A 86 -5.72 -9.18 20.87
C ARG A 86 -5.89 -7.71 21.20
N ASP A 87 -6.28 -6.94 20.20
CA ASP A 87 -6.62 -5.52 20.35
C ASP A 87 -5.52 -4.69 21.02
N MET A 88 -4.25 -4.98 20.73
CA MET A 88 -3.12 -4.26 21.32
C MET A 88 -2.95 -2.91 20.61
N SER A 89 -2.96 -1.82 21.38
CA SER A 89 -2.62 -0.49 20.85
C SER A 89 -1.13 -0.44 20.51
N VAL A 90 -0.83 0.02 19.30
CA VAL A 90 0.52 0.15 18.79
C VAL A 90 0.77 1.52 18.20
N ASP A 91 2.02 1.96 18.34
CA ASP A 91 2.56 3.00 17.49
C ASP A 91 2.77 2.42 16.08
N ARG A 92 1.74 2.57 15.23
CA ARG A 92 1.76 2.02 13.88
C ARG A 92 2.86 2.62 13.01
N GLU A 93 3.21 3.89 13.24
CA GLU A 93 4.20 4.61 12.42
C GLU A 93 5.60 4.06 12.68
N ALA A 94 5.89 3.67 13.92
CA ALA A 94 7.12 2.97 14.28
C ALA A 94 7.26 1.59 13.61
N LEU A 95 6.17 1.02 13.07
CA LEU A 95 6.16 -0.29 12.43
C LEU A 95 6.25 -0.21 10.91
N PHE A 96 6.04 0.96 10.30
CA PHE A 96 6.01 1.10 8.85
C PHE A 96 7.26 0.54 8.16
N THR A 97 7.04 -0.17 7.06
CA THR A 97 8.12 -0.45 6.10
C THR A 97 8.61 0.85 5.47
N GLU A 98 9.78 0.83 4.82
CA GLU A 98 10.30 1.98 4.10
C GLU A 98 9.30 2.53 3.08
N GLY A 99 8.63 1.65 2.32
CA GLY A 99 7.60 2.04 1.36
C GLY A 99 6.37 2.66 2.01
N GLN A 100 5.89 2.11 3.14
CA GLN A 100 4.76 2.66 3.89
C GLN A 100 5.11 4.02 4.51
N ALA A 101 6.30 4.18 5.07
CA ALA A 101 6.77 5.43 5.64
C ALA A 101 6.93 6.53 4.58
N ALA A 102 7.45 6.19 3.40
CA ALA A 102 7.55 7.12 2.29
C ALA A 102 6.16 7.57 1.77
N ALA A 103 5.22 6.63 1.65
CA ALA A 103 3.84 6.95 1.26
C ALA A 103 3.14 7.81 2.32
N TRP A 104 3.34 7.51 3.61
CA TRP A 104 2.79 8.31 4.71
C TRP A 104 3.36 9.73 4.75
N ALA A 105 4.67 9.89 4.54
CA ALA A 105 5.30 11.21 4.47
C ALA A 105 4.72 12.06 3.31
N GLU A 106 4.33 11.45 2.20
CA GLU A 106 3.65 12.15 1.11
C GLU A 106 2.22 12.56 1.47
N VAL A 107 1.49 11.73 2.21
CA VAL A 107 0.17 12.09 2.78
C VAL A 107 0.31 13.30 3.69
N GLU A 108 1.23 13.26 4.66
CA GLU A 108 1.47 14.37 5.59
C GLU A 108 1.88 15.67 4.87
N ARG A 109 2.72 15.55 3.82
CA ARG A 109 3.13 16.69 3.01
C ARG A 109 1.95 17.34 2.29
N LEU A 110 1.07 16.53 1.69
CA LEU A 110 -0.10 17.00 0.95
C LEU A 110 -1.18 17.55 1.89
N GLU A 111 -1.34 16.98 3.07
CA GLU A 111 -2.21 17.52 4.11
C GLU A 111 -1.73 18.91 4.56
N ALA A 112 -0.44 19.06 4.85
CA ALA A 112 0.15 20.35 5.19
C ALA A 112 0.02 21.38 4.04
N GLU A 113 0.10 20.93 2.79
CA GLU A 113 -0.11 21.80 1.62
C GLU A 113 -1.56 22.27 1.49
N ALA A 114 -2.52 21.37 1.70
CA ALA A 114 -3.95 21.68 1.69
C ALA A 114 -4.31 22.67 2.81
N ASP A 115 -3.81 22.43 4.02
CA ASP A 115 -4.01 23.32 5.17
C ASP A 115 -3.39 24.71 4.92
N ALA A 116 -2.16 24.77 4.40
CA ALA A 116 -1.51 26.04 4.08
C ALA A 116 -2.28 26.83 3.01
N ALA A 117 -2.85 26.16 2.00
CA ALA A 117 -3.69 26.79 0.99
C ALA A 117 -5.01 27.30 1.58
N ALA A 118 -5.64 26.52 2.46
CA ALA A 118 -6.86 26.90 3.18
C ALA A 118 -6.63 28.12 4.08
N ASP A 119 -5.53 28.16 4.83
CA ASP A 119 -5.13 29.28 5.68
C ASP A 119 -4.85 30.55 4.86
N ALA A 120 -4.10 30.42 3.75
CA ALA A 120 -3.83 31.54 2.85
C ALA A 120 -5.12 32.12 2.26
N ARG A 121 -6.07 31.26 1.90
CA ARG A 121 -7.38 31.67 1.41
C ARG A 121 -8.18 32.39 2.48
N ALA A 122 -8.22 31.87 3.70
CA ALA A 122 -8.89 32.49 4.83
C ALA A 122 -8.31 33.88 5.12
N ALA A 123 -6.99 34.03 5.06
CA ALA A 123 -6.31 35.31 5.20
C ALA A 123 -6.67 36.31 4.09
N ALA A 124 -6.70 35.88 2.82
CA ALA A 124 -7.10 36.71 1.68
C ALA A 124 -8.57 37.18 1.80
N ALA A 125 -9.47 36.27 2.21
CA ALA A 125 -10.88 36.59 2.44
C ALA A 125 -11.07 37.57 3.60
N ALA A 126 -10.34 37.38 4.70
CA ALA A 126 -10.35 38.30 5.84
C ALA A 126 -9.83 39.69 5.46
N ARG A 127 -8.75 39.76 4.67
CA ARG A 127 -8.21 41.01 4.12
C ARG A 127 -9.23 41.73 3.24
N LEU A 128 -9.89 41.01 2.34
CA LEU A 128 -10.92 41.59 1.48
C LEU A 128 -12.07 42.18 2.32
N LYS A 129 -12.56 41.44 3.30
CA LYS A 129 -13.60 41.92 4.23
C LYS A 129 -13.19 43.18 5.00
N ALA A 130 -11.92 43.26 5.43
CA ALA A 130 -11.40 44.45 6.13
C ALA A 130 -11.31 45.67 5.19
N LEU A 131 -10.91 45.46 3.93
CA LEU A 131 -10.85 46.52 2.91
C LEU A 131 -12.25 47.01 2.55
N ASP A 132 -13.22 46.12 2.39
CA ASP A 132 -14.63 46.48 2.16
C ASP A 132 -15.18 47.32 3.33
N ALA A 133 -14.84 46.96 4.58
CA ALA A 133 -15.22 47.75 5.75
C ALA A 133 -14.52 49.12 5.79
N ARG A 134 -13.25 49.22 5.37
CA ARG A 134 -12.53 50.50 5.24
C ARG A 134 -13.18 51.40 4.20
N LEU A 135 -13.54 50.86 3.03
CA LEU A 135 -14.23 51.60 1.97
C LEU A 135 -15.60 52.11 2.44
N ALA A 136 -16.38 51.25 3.11
CA ALA A 136 -17.68 51.62 3.67
C ALA A 136 -17.57 52.67 4.80
N PHE A 137 -16.45 52.70 5.53
CA PHE A 137 -16.15 53.77 6.49
C PHE A 137 -15.83 55.09 5.78
N LEU A 138 -14.93 55.05 4.78
CA LEU A 138 -14.51 56.24 4.01
C LEU A 138 -15.69 56.91 3.29
N ASP A 139 -16.65 56.13 2.78
CA ASP A 139 -17.89 56.61 2.16
C ASP A 139 -18.77 57.45 3.12
N LYS A 140 -18.64 57.23 4.44
CA LYS A 140 -19.41 57.93 5.48
C LYS A 140 -18.67 59.12 6.09
N VAL A 141 -17.45 59.41 5.67
CA VAL A 141 -16.66 60.52 6.23
C VAL A 141 -17.15 61.84 5.66
N GLU A 142 -17.75 62.67 6.51
CA GLU A 142 -18.23 64.01 6.16
C GLU A 142 -17.36 65.10 6.81
N PRO A 143 -17.23 66.29 6.18
CA PRO A 143 -16.57 67.41 6.81
C PRO A 143 -17.36 67.92 8.03
N GLY A 144 -16.66 68.27 9.12
CA GLY A 144 -17.30 68.80 10.33
C GLY A 144 -17.96 70.17 10.13
N GLU A 145 -18.92 70.51 10.99
CA GLU A 145 -19.76 71.73 10.89
C GLU A 145 -18.99 73.07 10.87
N ALA A 146 -17.72 73.09 11.30
CA ALA A 146 -16.84 74.26 11.30
C ALA A 146 -15.68 74.15 10.28
N ALA A 147 -15.78 73.27 9.27
CA ALA A 147 -14.73 73.06 8.29
C ALA A 147 -14.53 74.27 7.36
N THR A 148 -13.27 74.61 7.09
CA THR A 148 -12.90 75.61 6.08
C THR A 148 -12.81 74.96 4.71
N ALA A 149 -12.93 75.75 3.63
CA ALA A 149 -12.79 75.24 2.25
C ALA A 149 -11.46 74.50 2.03
N GLU A 150 -10.37 74.99 2.62
CA GLU A 150 -9.06 74.35 2.55
C GLU A 150 -9.05 72.99 3.29
N SER A 151 -9.65 72.89 4.47
CA SER A 151 -9.75 71.62 5.21
C SER A 151 -10.65 70.60 4.51
N VAL A 152 -11.71 71.05 3.82
CA VAL A 152 -12.59 70.18 3.03
C VAL A 152 -11.83 69.62 1.82
N LEU A 153 -11.07 70.46 1.11
CA LEU A 153 -10.26 70.02 -0.03
C LEU A 153 -9.16 69.05 0.38
N ALA A 154 -8.49 69.30 1.51
CA ALA A 154 -7.46 68.41 2.05
C ALA A 154 -8.05 67.05 2.48
N LEU A 155 -9.23 67.05 3.12
CA LEU A 155 -9.93 65.83 3.50
C LEU A 155 -10.36 65.03 2.27
N ALA A 156 -10.94 65.69 1.26
CA ALA A 156 -11.35 65.05 0.01
C ALA A 156 -10.16 64.41 -0.73
N ALA A 157 -9.01 65.09 -0.78
CA ALA A 157 -7.79 64.54 -1.38
C ALA A 157 -7.29 63.30 -0.63
N SER A 158 -7.28 63.33 0.71
CA SER A 158 -6.89 62.19 1.55
C SER A 158 -7.83 61.00 1.40
N ILE A 159 -9.15 61.24 1.36
CA ILE A 159 -10.15 60.18 1.12
C ILE A 159 -9.94 59.56 -0.25
N ALA A 160 -9.76 60.36 -1.30
CA ALA A 160 -9.54 59.86 -2.66
C ALA A 160 -8.29 58.97 -2.76
N GLU A 161 -7.18 59.36 -2.10
CA GLU A 161 -5.96 58.55 -2.03
C GLU A 161 -6.18 57.23 -1.29
N GLN A 162 -6.84 57.27 -0.12
CA GLN A 162 -7.10 56.06 0.66
C GLN A 162 -8.10 55.11 0.00
N VAL A 163 -9.10 55.64 -0.72
CA VAL A 163 -10.03 54.84 -1.52
C VAL A 163 -9.27 54.15 -2.65
N ALA A 164 -8.45 54.88 -3.41
CA ALA A 164 -7.66 54.30 -4.50
C ALA A 164 -6.72 53.19 -3.99
N GLU A 165 -6.04 53.40 -2.85
CA GLU A 165 -5.20 52.38 -2.21
C GLU A 165 -6.02 51.15 -1.79
N ALA A 166 -7.16 51.35 -1.12
CA ALA A 166 -8.00 50.27 -0.63
C ALA A 166 -8.66 49.47 -1.76
N GLU A 167 -9.10 50.12 -2.83
CA GLU A 167 -9.64 49.46 -4.02
C GLU A 167 -8.57 48.63 -4.74
N ALA A 168 -7.37 49.18 -4.95
CA ALA A 168 -6.27 48.43 -5.54
C ALA A 168 -5.93 47.18 -4.70
N ALA A 169 -5.81 47.34 -3.38
CA ALA A 169 -5.57 46.22 -2.47
C ALA A 169 -6.71 45.19 -2.45
N ALA A 170 -7.97 45.63 -2.66
CA ALA A 170 -9.13 44.75 -2.70
C ALA A 170 -9.20 43.94 -3.99
N VAL A 171 -8.80 44.53 -5.13
CA VAL A 171 -8.64 43.82 -6.40
C VAL A 171 -7.60 42.71 -6.27
N GLU A 172 -6.43 43.01 -5.70
CA GLU A 172 -5.37 42.01 -5.47
C GLU A 172 -5.84 40.89 -4.53
N ALA A 173 -6.47 41.23 -3.40
CA ALA A 173 -6.97 40.23 -2.45
C ALA A 173 -8.05 39.34 -3.09
N ARG A 174 -8.93 39.91 -3.92
CA ARG A 174 -9.96 39.15 -4.64
C ARG A 174 -9.36 38.28 -5.75
N ALA A 175 -8.36 38.77 -6.46
CA ALA A 175 -7.66 38.01 -7.49
C ALA A 175 -6.90 36.81 -6.90
N ALA A 176 -6.41 36.91 -5.66
CA ALA A 176 -5.75 35.82 -4.96
C ALA A 176 -6.70 34.68 -4.54
N LEU A 177 -8.01 34.93 -4.37
CA LEU A 177 -8.94 33.92 -3.88
C LEU A 177 -9.07 32.73 -4.84
N ARG A 178 -9.24 32.98 -6.14
CA ARG A 178 -9.49 31.91 -7.11
C ARG A 178 -8.31 30.94 -7.28
N PRO A 179 -7.07 31.38 -7.46
CA PRO A 179 -5.93 30.47 -7.47
C PRO A 179 -5.76 29.68 -6.16
N LEU A 180 -6.18 30.23 -5.02
CA LEU A 180 -6.16 29.53 -3.75
C LEU A 180 -7.30 28.49 -3.65
N ASP A 181 -8.49 28.79 -4.16
CA ASP A 181 -9.57 27.81 -4.33
C ASP A 181 -9.08 26.62 -5.20
N ASP A 182 -8.51 26.92 -6.37
CA ASP A 182 -7.99 25.89 -7.30
C ASP A 182 -6.90 25.03 -6.63
N ARG A 183 -5.98 25.65 -5.87
CA ARG A 183 -4.93 24.92 -5.12
C ARG A 183 -5.48 24.03 -4.01
N ILE A 184 -6.54 24.45 -3.32
CA ILE A 184 -7.19 23.61 -2.30
C ILE A 184 -7.81 22.39 -2.97
N GLU A 185 -8.50 22.56 -4.10
CA GLU A 185 -9.09 21.45 -4.85
C GLU A 185 -8.03 20.47 -5.36
N GLU A 186 -6.92 20.97 -5.92
CA GLU A 186 -5.79 20.17 -6.39
C GLU A 186 -5.12 19.41 -5.25
N ALA A 187 -4.80 20.08 -4.15
CA ALA A 187 -4.18 19.46 -2.97
C ALA A 187 -5.10 18.41 -2.34
N ALA A 188 -6.41 18.65 -2.28
CA ALA A 188 -7.37 17.68 -1.75
C ALA A 188 -7.50 16.43 -2.64
N ALA A 189 -7.46 16.60 -3.97
CA ALA A 189 -7.45 15.48 -4.90
C ALA A 189 -6.16 14.66 -4.77
N ALA A 190 -5.01 15.33 -4.73
CA ALA A 190 -3.72 14.69 -4.55
C ALA A 190 -3.62 13.96 -3.19
N LEU A 191 -4.09 14.58 -2.10
CA LEU A 191 -4.13 13.97 -0.77
C LEU A 191 -4.99 12.70 -0.76
N LYS A 192 -6.15 12.73 -1.42
CA LYS A 192 -7.00 11.55 -1.56
C LYS A 192 -6.28 10.41 -2.30
N ASP A 193 -5.59 10.74 -3.40
CA ASP A 193 -4.86 9.74 -4.18
C ASP A 193 -3.66 9.19 -3.42
N ALA A 194 -2.94 10.03 -2.65
CA ALA A 194 -1.85 9.63 -1.77
C ALA A 194 -2.35 8.74 -0.63
N GLN A 195 -3.48 9.07 0.00
CA GLN A 195 -4.11 8.23 1.03
C GLN A 195 -4.51 6.87 0.45
N ALA A 196 -5.13 6.84 -0.73
CA ALA A 196 -5.47 5.59 -1.39
C ALA A 196 -4.22 4.77 -1.77
N ALA A 197 -3.11 5.42 -2.13
CA ALA A 197 -1.84 4.75 -2.39
C ALA A 197 -1.23 4.17 -1.11
N PHE A 198 -1.28 4.90 0.01
CA PHE A 198 -0.85 4.41 1.31
C PHE A 198 -1.69 3.23 1.79
N ASP A 199 -3.02 3.32 1.69
CA ASP A 199 -3.94 2.26 2.09
C ASP A 199 -3.74 0.96 1.28
N ARG A 200 -3.38 1.07 -0.01
CA ARG A 200 -3.02 -0.08 -0.86
C ARG A 200 -1.79 -0.85 -0.38
N LEU A 201 -0.93 -0.22 0.43
CA LEU A 201 0.25 -0.87 1.02
C LEU A 201 -0.10 -1.64 2.31
N SER A 202 -1.39 -1.78 2.65
CA SER A 202 -1.87 -2.47 3.85
C SER A 202 -1.09 -2.09 5.12
N PRO A 203 -1.08 -0.79 5.49
CA PRO A 203 -0.33 -0.33 6.65
C PRO A 203 -0.87 -0.94 7.95
N PRO A 204 -0.02 -1.14 8.97
CA PRO A 204 -0.48 -1.60 10.28
C PRO A 204 -1.58 -0.70 10.85
N ALA A 205 -2.58 -1.33 11.48
CA ALA A 205 -3.62 -0.63 12.21
C ALA A 205 -3.08 -0.11 13.56
N GLU A 206 -3.72 0.94 14.11
CA GLU A 206 -3.40 1.48 15.45
C GLU A 206 -3.70 0.47 16.57
N THR A 207 -4.60 -0.46 16.31
CA THR A 207 -4.91 -1.59 17.18
C THR A 207 -4.78 -2.87 16.36
N ALA A 208 -3.95 -3.80 16.83
CA ALA A 208 -3.71 -5.04 16.12
C ALA A 208 -3.67 -6.24 17.06
N ASP A 209 -4.10 -7.36 16.50
CA ASP A 209 -3.84 -8.68 17.04
C ASP A 209 -2.37 -9.04 16.83
N MET A 210 -1.78 -9.71 17.83
CA MET A 210 -0.35 -9.93 17.93
C MET A 210 -0.02 -11.37 18.23
N ILE A 211 0.98 -11.91 17.53
CA ILE A 211 1.74 -13.07 17.96
C ILE A 211 2.87 -12.58 18.86
N ALA A 212 2.99 -13.17 20.04
CA ALA A 212 4.09 -12.97 20.96
C ALA A 212 5.04 -14.16 20.87
N VAL A 213 6.30 -13.91 20.50
CA VAL A 213 7.35 -14.92 20.39
C VAL A 213 8.42 -14.63 21.42
N GLU A 214 8.56 -15.49 22.44
CA GLU A 214 9.69 -15.41 23.34
C GLU A 214 10.95 -15.89 22.62
N VAL A 215 11.98 -15.07 22.62
CA VAL A 215 13.29 -15.38 22.03
C VAL A 215 14.38 -15.24 23.07
N THR A 216 15.34 -16.16 23.06
CA THR A 216 16.51 -16.11 23.95
C THR A 216 17.79 -16.15 23.14
N LEU A 217 18.68 -15.21 23.44
CA LEU A 217 19.99 -15.04 22.81
C LEU A 217 21.10 -15.06 23.85
N ALA A 218 22.20 -15.76 23.57
CA ALA A 218 23.37 -15.79 24.44
C ALA A 218 24.22 -14.51 24.35
N GLU A 219 24.24 -13.88 23.18
CA GLU A 219 24.97 -12.64 22.89
C GLU A 219 24.03 -11.65 22.19
N ALA A 220 24.31 -10.36 22.29
CA ALA A 220 23.52 -9.34 21.60
C ALA A 220 23.73 -9.44 20.09
N GLY A 221 22.66 -9.27 19.31
CA GLY A 221 22.74 -9.29 17.85
C GLY A 221 21.40 -9.38 17.14
N PRO A 222 21.43 -9.60 15.81
CA PRO A 222 20.24 -9.66 14.98
C PRO A 222 19.44 -10.94 15.24
N VAL A 223 18.14 -10.77 15.40
CA VAL A 223 17.14 -11.84 15.38
C VAL A 223 16.34 -11.71 14.11
N THR A 224 16.24 -12.80 13.36
CA THR A 224 15.24 -12.93 12.29
C THR A 224 14.20 -13.94 12.72
N LEU A 225 12.92 -13.60 12.55
CA LEU A 225 11.80 -14.52 12.69
C LEU A 225 11.17 -14.72 11.32
N GLU A 226 10.98 -15.98 10.92
CA GLU A 226 10.31 -16.34 9.68
C GLU A 226 9.01 -17.07 10.01
N LEU A 227 7.89 -16.55 9.51
CA LEU A 227 6.56 -17.09 9.76
C LEU A 227 6.03 -17.63 8.43
N THR A 228 5.79 -18.94 8.36
CA THR A 228 5.26 -19.62 7.17
C THR A 228 3.83 -20.06 7.43
N GLU A 229 2.89 -19.63 6.60
CA GLU A 229 1.47 -19.96 6.71
C GLU A 229 0.81 -20.25 5.37
N LEU A 230 -0.33 -20.94 5.38
CA LEU A 230 -1.16 -21.11 4.19
C LEU A 230 -2.26 -20.06 4.19
N ALA A 231 -2.25 -19.19 3.19
CA ALA A 231 -3.31 -18.25 2.90
C ALA A 231 -4.28 -18.82 1.87
N SER A 232 -5.57 -18.63 2.13
CA SER A 232 -6.64 -18.86 1.15
C SER A 232 -6.77 -17.65 0.21
N TYR A 233 -7.56 -17.79 -0.85
CA TYR A 233 -7.89 -16.69 -1.78
C TYR A 233 -6.71 -16.14 -2.57
N ALA A 234 -5.71 -16.98 -2.84
CA ALA A 234 -4.69 -16.73 -3.84
C ALA A 234 -4.73 -17.88 -4.86
N TRP A 235 -4.56 -17.57 -6.14
CA TRP A 235 -4.53 -18.56 -7.20
C TRP A 235 -3.60 -18.10 -8.32
N TRP A 236 -3.19 -19.06 -9.14
CA TRP A 236 -2.51 -18.77 -10.40
C TRP A 236 -3.04 -19.71 -11.50
N GLU A 237 -3.01 -19.25 -12.75
CA GLU A 237 -3.36 -20.06 -13.92
C GLU A 237 -2.42 -19.80 -15.09
N MET A 238 -2.32 -20.79 -15.98
CA MET A 238 -1.58 -20.67 -17.24
C MET A 238 -2.51 -20.23 -18.34
N ASP A 239 -2.13 -19.17 -19.04
CA ASP A 239 -2.72 -18.76 -20.30
C ASP A 239 -1.74 -19.08 -21.45
N TYR A 240 -2.28 -19.50 -22.59
CA TYR A 240 -1.50 -20.00 -23.72
C TYR A 240 -1.90 -19.30 -25.01
N ASP A 241 -0.94 -18.65 -25.64
CA ASP A 241 -1.08 -18.22 -27.03
C ASP A 241 -0.43 -19.27 -27.94
N ILE A 242 -1.15 -19.67 -28.99
CA ILE A 242 -0.70 -20.71 -29.91
C ILE A 242 -0.81 -20.17 -31.34
N ASP A 243 0.33 -20.01 -32.02
CA ASP A 243 0.41 -19.59 -33.42
C ASP A 243 0.87 -20.76 -34.30
N LEU A 244 0.12 -21.02 -35.38
CA LEU A 244 0.40 -22.07 -36.34
C LEU A 244 0.82 -21.46 -37.68
N ASP A 245 2.10 -21.58 -38.01
CA ASP A 245 2.61 -21.35 -39.36
C ASP A 245 2.56 -22.65 -40.16
N ARG A 246 1.56 -22.74 -41.05
CA ARG A 246 1.35 -23.92 -41.91
C ARG A 246 2.39 -24.05 -43.01
N ASP A 247 2.92 -22.93 -43.52
CA ASP A 247 3.86 -22.94 -44.64
C ASP A 247 5.26 -23.34 -44.15
N ALA A 248 5.66 -22.87 -42.96
CA ALA A 248 6.87 -23.31 -42.29
C ALA A 248 6.72 -24.68 -41.58
N GLY A 249 5.48 -25.14 -41.35
CA GLY A 249 5.21 -26.36 -40.59
C GLY A 249 5.60 -26.24 -39.12
N ALA A 250 5.45 -25.04 -38.55
CA ALA A 250 5.87 -24.69 -37.20
C ALA A 250 4.68 -24.29 -36.32
N LEU A 251 4.80 -24.56 -35.02
CA LEU A 251 3.83 -24.17 -34.00
C LEU A 251 4.58 -23.40 -32.92
N ALA A 252 4.28 -22.12 -32.74
CA ALA A 252 4.75 -21.33 -31.61
C ALA A 252 3.73 -21.45 -30.47
N ILE A 253 4.23 -21.60 -29.24
CA ILE A 253 3.40 -21.67 -28.03
C ILE A 253 4.03 -20.74 -27.01
N ASP A 254 3.35 -19.64 -26.73
CA ASP A 254 3.72 -18.68 -25.70
C ASP A 254 2.90 -18.97 -24.44
N ARG A 255 3.57 -18.94 -23.30
CA ARG A 255 2.97 -19.24 -22.00
C ARG A 255 3.00 -18.00 -21.15
N LYS A 256 1.84 -17.62 -20.64
CA LYS A 256 1.65 -16.52 -19.70
C LYS A 256 1.11 -17.10 -18.42
N VAL A 257 1.41 -16.41 -17.33
CA VAL A 257 0.85 -16.75 -16.03
C VAL A 257 0.07 -15.56 -15.53
N ILE A 258 -1.14 -15.82 -15.06
CA ILE A 258 -1.96 -14.87 -14.33
C ILE A 258 -1.90 -15.26 -12.86
N VAL A 259 -1.65 -14.29 -11.97
CA VAL A 259 -1.52 -14.50 -10.54
C VAL A 259 -2.43 -13.52 -9.84
N ALA A 260 -3.45 -14.00 -9.14
CA ALA A 260 -4.33 -13.11 -8.40
C ALA A 260 -4.43 -13.49 -6.94
N GLN A 261 -4.71 -12.48 -6.12
CA GLN A 261 -4.82 -12.66 -4.69
C GLN A 261 -5.83 -11.72 -4.05
N ASN A 262 -6.55 -12.22 -3.05
CA ASN A 262 -7.41 -11.47 -2.16
C ASN A 262 -7.19 -11.95 -0.72
N THR A 263 -5.92 -11.97 -0.32
CA THR A 263 -5.48 -12.39 1.02
C THR A 263 -5.70 -11.30 2.06
N GLY A 264 -6.06 -10.08 1.64
CA GLY A 264 -6.25 -8.92 2.53
C GLY A 264 -4.97 -8.14 2.80
N GLU A 265 -3.84 -8.55 2.22
CA GLU A 265 -2.53 -7.93 2.44
C GLU A 265 -1.80 -7.68 1.12
N VAL A 266 -0.90 -6.70 1.12
CA VAL A 266 -0.03 -6.43 -0.01
C VAL A 266 1.13 -7.43 -0.04
N TRP A 267 1.43 -7.97 -1.21
CA TRP A 267 2.68 -8.67 -1.47
C TRP A 267 3.64 -7.66 -2.08
N ALA A 268 4.33 -6.86 -1.26
CA ALA A 268 5.25 -5.82 -1.75
C ALA A 268 6.67 -6.38 -1.91
N ASP A 269 7.20 -6.32 -3.13
CA ASP A 269 8.55 -6.78 -3.49
C ASP A 269 8.88 -8.20 -3.00
N VAL A 270 7.96 -9.14 -3.24
CA VAL A 270 8.09 -10.52 -2.77
C VAL A 270 8.80 -11.41 -3.79
N ALA A 271 9.55 -12.40 -3.31
CA ALA A 271 10.00 -13.50 -4.15
C ALA A 271 8.80 -14.40 -4.51
N LEU A 272 8.42 -14.45 -5.79
CA LEU A 272 7.27 -15.21 -6.27
C LEU A 272 7.68 -16.55 -6.88
N THR A 273 7.06 -17.61 -6.37
CA THR A 273 7.09 -18.95 -6.95
C THR A 273 5.68 -19.42 -7.23
N LEU A 274 5.47 -20.08 -8.37
CA LEU A 274 4.19 -20.69 -8.74
C LEU A 274 4.37 -22.18 -8.78
N SER A 275 3.56 -22.93 -8.06
CA SER A 275 3.70 -24.38 -7.97
C SER A 275 2.41 -25.07 -8.34
N THR A 276 2.51 -26.16 -9.11
CA THR A 276 1.38 -27.07 -9.36
C THR A 276 1.17 -28.06 -8.21
N ALA A 277 1.98 -27.99 -7.15
CA ALA A 277 1.76 -28.78 -5.94
C ALA A 277 0.42 -28.41 -5.29
N ARG A 278 -0.17 -29.37 -4.57
CA ARG A 278 -1.42 -29.17 -3.83
C ARG A 278 -1.20 -29.56 -2.37
N PRO A 279 -0.80 -28.60 -1.53
CA PRO A 279 -0.57 -28.84 -0.11
C PRO A 279 -1.83 -29.41 0.56
N GLY A 280 -1.70 -30.52 1.29
CA GLY A 280 -2.80 -31.13 2.03
C GLY A 280 -3.74 -32.02 1.20
N GLU A 281 -3.60 -32.11 -0.13
CA GLU A 281 -4.39 -33.07 -0.92
C GLU A 281 -3.91 -34.50 -0.64
N ALA A 282 -4.85 -35.39 -0.33
CA ALA A 282 -4.54 -36.80 -0.14
C ALA A 282 -4.04 -37.39 -1.46
N VAL A 283 -2.86 -38.02 -1.45
CA VAL A 283 -2.29 -38.75 -2.59
C VAL A 283 -3.05 -40.06 -2.90
N SER A 284 -4.32 -40.15 -2.47
CA SER A 284 -5.16 -41.29 -2.81
C SER A 284 -5.46 -41.20 -4.31
N PRO A 285 -5.28 -42.28 -5.08
CA PRO A 285 -5.71 -42.28 -6.47
C PRO A 285 -7.20 -41.90 -6.51
N ALA A 286 -7.53 -40.95 -7.38
CA ALA A 286 -8.93 -40.63 -7.64
C ALA A 286 -9.66 -41.93 -8.03
N PRO A 287 -10.85 -42.21 -7.47
CA PRO A 287 -11.62 -43.36 -7.90
C PRO A 287 -11.87 -43.21 -9.41
N VAL A 288 -11.37 -44.18 -10.18
CA VAL A 288 -11.63 -44.23 -11.62
C VAL A 288 -13.09 -44.61 -11.77
N PHE A 289 -13.94 -43.62 -12.05
CA PHE A 289 -15.29 -43.89 -12.48
C PHE A 289 -15.23 -44.42 -13.91
N PRO A 290 -15.92 -45.53 -14.23
CA PRO A 290 -16.03 -45.95 -15.61
C PRO A 290 -16.65 -44.80 -16.41
N ASP A 291 -16.00 -44.43 -17.52
CA ASP A 291 -16.63 -43.60 -18.53
C ASP A 291 -17.85 -44.38 -19.04
N GLN A 292 -19.02 -44.05 -18.50
CA GLN A 292 -20.26 -44.67 -18.91
C GLN A 292 -20.58 -44.08 -20.27
N ALA A 293 -20.07 -44.71 -21.33
CA ALA A 293 -20.47 -44.41 -22.68
C ALA A 293 -21.99 -44.50 -22.77
N ARG A 294 -22.64 -43.35 -23.00
CA ARG A 294 -24.08 -43.27 -23.24
C ARG A 294 -24.25 -43.09 -24.73
N ILE A 295 -25.17 -43.84 -25.32
CA ILE A 295 -25.66 -43.52 -26.65
C ILE A 295 -26.58 -42.32 -26.47
N GLU A 296 -26.05 -41.13 -26.70
CA GLU A 296 -26.86 -39.94 -26.84
C GLU A 296 -27.39 -39.88 -28.27
N GLU A 297 -28.66 -39.47 -28.42
CA GLU A 297 -29.13 -39.08 -29.75
C GLU A 297 -28.23 -37.94 -30.25
N PRO A 298 -27.86 -37.93 -31.55
CA PRO A 298 -27.10 -36.84 -32.12
C PRO A 298 -27.78 -35.53 -31.73
N ARG A 299 -27.15 -34.74 -30.86
CA ARG A 299 -27.58 -33.36 -30.68
C ARG A 299 -27.37 -32.70 -32.03
N ASP A 300 -28.46 -32.36 -32.70
CA ASP A 300 -28.45 -31.34 -33.73
C ASP A 300 -27.96 -30.07 -33.05
N LEU A 301 -26.64 -29.89 -33.02
CA LEU A 301 -26.03 -28.58 -32.88
C LEU A 301 -26.48 -27.83 -34.12
N ALA A 302 -27.72 -27.30 -34.06
CA ALA A 302 -28.12 -26.24 -34.95
C ALA A 302 -27.03 -25.20 -34.76
N ARG A 303 -26.09 -25.13 -35.72
CA ARG A 303 -25.23 -23.97 -35.89
C ARG A 303 -26.20 -22.82 -35.77
N ALA A 304 -26.05 -22.00 -34.72
CA ALA A 304 -26.70 -20.72 -34.70
C ALA A 304 -26.27 -20.08 -36.02
N THR A 305 -27.18 -20.06 -36.99
CA THR A 305 -27.02 -19.30 -38.21
C THR A 305 -27.05 -17.87 -37.74
N ALA A 306 -25.88 -17.37 -37.32
CA ALA A 306 -25.64 -15.95 -37.28
C ALA A 306 -26.09 -15.45 -38.66
N ALA A 307 -27.05 -14.52 -38.67
CA ALA A 307 -27.44 -13.86 -39.90
C ALA A 307 -26.16 -13.37 -40.58
N PRO A 308 -25.99 -13.56 -41.90
CA PRO A 308 -24.80 -13.08 -42.58
C PRO A 308 -24.73 -11.57 -42.34
N MET A 309 -23.73 -11.12 -41.57
CA MET A 309 -23.30 -9.73 -41.61
C MET A 309 -22.97 -9.42 -43.05
N SER A 310 -23.47 -8.30 -43.57
CA SER A 310 -23.10 -7.82 -44.89
C SER A 310 -21.58 -7.59 -44.93
N LEU A 311 -20.95 -7.91 -46.06
CA LEU A 311 -19.53 -7.61 -46.31
C LEU A 311 -19.21 -6.13 -46.03
N ASP A 312 -20.15 -5.22 -46.33
CA ASP A 312 -20.05 -3.79 -46.01
C ASP A 312 -19.93 -3.47 -44.51
N ALA A 313 -20.54 -4.28 -43.64
CA ALA A 313 -20.45 -4.12 -42.18
C ALA A 313 -19.12 -4.66 -41.62
N MET A 314 -18.50 -5.61 -42.31
CA MET A 314 -17.14 -6.09 -42.03
C MET A 314 -16.09 -5.09 -42.52
N GLU A 315 -16.27 -4.51 -43.70
CA GLU A 315 -15.28 -3.65 -44.34
C GLU A 315 -15.08 -2.31 -43.59
N GLY A 316 -16.11 -1.81 -42.90
CA GLY A 316 -16.01 -0.64 -42.01
C GLY A 316 -15.26 -0.88 -40.69
N ALA A 317 -15.13 -2.14 -40.25
CA ALA A 317 -14.45 -2.50 -38.99
C ALA A 317 -12.96 -2.85 -39.17
N TYR A 318 -12.53 -3.18 -40.39
CA TYR A 318 -11.14 -3.54 -40.72
C TYR A 318 -10.36 -2.43 -41.47
N ALA A 319 -10.95 -1.24 -41.64
CA ALA A 319 -10.31 -0.12 -42.35
C ALA A 319 -9.24 0.61 -41.53
N ALA A 320 -9.01 0.23 -40.28
CA ALA A 320 -7.83 0.64 -39.52
C ALA A 320 -6.87 -0.56 -39.49
N ALA A 321 -5.80 -0.49 -40.29
CA ALA A 321 -4.66 -1.38 -40.09
C ALA A 321 -4.19 -1.18 -38.64
N PRO A 322 -4.15 -2.22 -37.80
CA PRO A 322 -3.55 -2.09 -36.49
C PRO A 322 -2.11 -1.62 -36.71
N GLU A 323 -1.73 -0.55 -36.03
CA GLU A 323 -0.33 -0.16 -36.00
C GLU A 323 0.49 -1.37 -35.52
N PRO A 324 1.69 -1.61 -36.07
CA PRO A 324 2.54 -2.68 -35.60
C PRO A 324 2.93 -2.37 -34.15
N VAL A 325 2.17 -2.95 -33.21
CA VAL A 325 2.55 -2.99 -31.81
C VAL A 325 3.70 -3.98 -31.74
N MET A 326 4.90 -3.49 -31.44
CA MET A 326 6.02 -4.39 -31.15
C MET A 326 5.64 -5.22 -29.93
N GLU A 327 5.79 -6.53 -30.06
CA GLU A 327 5.64 -7.45 -28.93
C GLU A 327 6.65 -7.05 -27.85
N ALA A 328 6.15 -6.75 -26.65
CA ALA A 328 7.02 -6.43 -25.53
C ALA A 328 7.73 -7.71 -25.09
N GLU A 329 9.05 -7.64 -24.84
CA GLU A 329 9.77 -8.75 -24.24
C GLU A 329 9.19 -9.06 -22.85
N MET A 330 8.63 -10.27 -22.69
CA MET A 330 8.11 -10.73 -21.41
C MET A 330 9.23 -11.40 -20.60
N LYS A 331 9.29 -11.08 -19.30
CA LYS A 331 10.17 -11.79 -18.36
C LYS A 331 9.72 -13.25 -18.24
N THR A 332 10.67 -14.17 -18.30
CA THR A 332 10.39 -15.62 -18.25
C THR A 332 10.71 -16.18 -16.87
N ALA A 333 9.73 -16.85 -16.24
CA ALA A 333 9.97 -17.62 -15.03
C ALA A 333 10.77 -18.89 -15.33
N SER A 334 11.69 -19.25 -14.44
CA SER A 334 12.46 -20.50 -14.59
C SER A 334 11.62 -21.69 -14.14
N MET A 335 11.49 -22.71 -14.99
CA MET A 335 10.75 -23.93 -14.67
C MET A 335 11.67 -24.94 -13.98
N GLN A 336 11.22 -25.46 -12.85
CA GLN A 336 11.87 -26.50 -12.05
C GLN A 336 10.90 -27.67 -11.86
N LEU A 337 11.43 -28.90 -11.89
CA LEU A 337 10.64 -30.11 -11.71
C LEU A 337 10.90 -30.68 -10.32
N ASP A 338 9.89 -30.60 -9.46
CA ASP A 338 9.92 -31.08 -8.07
C ASP A 338 9.07 -32.36 -7.95
N GLY A 339 9.64 -33.47 -8.43
CA GLY A 339 8.95 -34.76 -8.44
C GLY A 339 7.76 -34.78 -9.41
N LEU A 340 6.53 -34.72 -8.86
CA LEU A 340 5.29 -34.65 -9.64
C LEU A 340 4.76 -33.22 -9.82
N ALA A 341 5.36 -32.25 -9.13
CA ALA A 341 5.00 -30.84 -9.22
C ALA A 341 5.95 -30.09 -10.16
N LEU A 342 5.42 -29.05 -10.81
CA LEU A 342 6.18 -28.07 -11.56
C LEU A 342 6.20 -26.77 -10.74
N SER A 343 7.38 -26.18 -10.62
CA SER A 343 7.60 -24.90 -9.95
C SER A 343 8.11 -23.89 -10.97
N TYR A 344 7.52 -22.70 -11.01
CA TYR A 344 7.95 -21.58 -11.84
C TYR A 344 8.44 -20.46 -10.92
N VAL A 345 9.76 -20.24 -10.90
CA VAL A 345 10.38 -19.21 -10.07
C VAL A 345 10.52 -17.95 -10.90
N TYR A 346 9.81 -16.90 -10.50
CA TYR A 346 9.90 -15.60 -11.16
C TYR A 346 11.24 -14.93 -10.78
N PRO A 347 11.98 -14.35 -11.74
CA PRO A 347 13.38 -13.98 -11.53
C PRO A 347 13.59 -12.71 -10.71
N GLU A 348 12.56 -11.88 -10.55
CA GLU A 348 12.62 -10.60 -9.84
C GLU A 348 11.54 -10.51 -8.76
N PRO A 349 11.70 -9.65 -7.75
CA PRO A 349 10.62 -9.35 -6.82
C PRO A 349 9.39 -8.80 -7.55
N VAL A 350 8.21 -9.13 -7.05
CA VAL A 350 6.93 -8.64 -7.59
C VAL A 350 6.12 -7.94 -6.53
N THR A 351 5.35 -6.93 -6.96
CA THR A 351 4.34 -6.29 -6.11
C THR A 351 2.95 -6.64 -6.59
N VAL A 352 2.10 -7.20 -5.73
CA VAL A 352 0.70 -7.56 -6.01
C VAL A 352 -0.18 -7.08 -4.85
N ALA A 353 -1.07 -6.11 -5.08
CA ALA A 353 -1.99 -5.67 -4.04
C ALA A 353 -3.16 -6.66 -3.87
N SER A 354 -3.84 -6.56 -2.73
CA SER A 354 -5.04 -7.39 -2.52
C SER A 354 -6.14 -6.97 -3.49
N ASN A 355 -6.81 -7.96 -4.09
CA ASN A 355 -7.80 -7.84 -5.17
C ASN A 355 -7.22 -7.47 -6.56
N GLU A 356 -5.93 -7.67 -6.78
CA GLU A 356 -5.29 -7.53 -8.10
C GLU A 356 -4.97 -8.91 -8.72
N ALA A 357 -4.80 -8.93 -10.05
CA ALA A 357 -4.48 -10.09 -10.89
C ALA A 357 -3.40 -9.75 -11.92
#